data_AF-A0A3D0NUA0-F1
#
_entry.id   AF-A0A3D0NUA0-F1
#
_cell.length_a   1.000
_cell.length_b   1.000
_cell.length_c   1.000
_cell.angle_alpha   90.00
_cell.angle_beta   90.00
_cell.angle_gamma   90.00
#
_symmetry.space_group_name_H-M   'P 1'
#
loop_
_entity.id
_entity.type
_entity.pdbx_description
1 polymer ?
#
loop_
_entity_poly.entity_id
_entity_poly.type
_entity_poly.pdbx_seq_one_letter_code
_entity_poly.pdbx_strand_id
1 'polypeptide(L)'
;MADMRFNYTEMSKASTQIRDTIKTAYVNAGTKLVSDFQAAVSAWEGESKEQMETLITGAVQEYLTKSIPDALEALAKLLDENAKQMHNADTEIASQIPTTLS
;
A
#
# COMPACT_ATOMS: atom_id res chain seq x y z
N MET A 1 -28.38 15.14 1.05
CA MET A 1 -27.96 13.77 1.38
C MET A 1 -26.78 13.46 0.47
N ALA A 2 -25.61 13.16 1.02
CA ALA A 2 -24.53 12.63 0.20
C ALA A 2 -25.08 11.34 -0.43
N ASP A 3 -25.23 11.37 -1.75
CA ASP A 3 -25.68 10.23 -2.52
C ASP A 3 -24.69 9.10 -2.23
N MET A 4 -25.12 8.06 -1.51
CA MET A 4 -24.29 6.88 -1.21
C MET A 4 -24.13 6.07 -2.49
N ARG A 5 -23.52 6.66 -3.52
CA ARG A 5 -23.11 5.96 -4.74
C ARG A 5 -21.76 5.35 -4.49
N PHE A 6 -21.70 4.02 -4.51
CA PHE A 6 -20.42 3.34 -4.55
C PHE A 6 -19.77 3.58 -5.92
N ASN A 7 -18.65 4.32 -5.94
CA ASN A 7 -17.88 4.55 -7.15
C ASN A 7 -16.78 3.49 -7.28
N TYR A 8 -17.18 2.30 -7.74
CA TYR A 8 -16.31 1.13 -7.85
C TYR A 8 -15.06 1.40 -8.71
N THR A 9 -15.19 2.22 -9.76
CA THR A 9 -14.09 2.59 -10.65
C THR A 9 -13.02 3.40 -9.93
N GLU A 10 -13.40 4.44 -9.18
CA GLU A 10 -12.44 5.24 -8.41
C GLU A 10 -11.83 4.43 -7.25
N MET A 11 -12.58 3.50 -6.65
CA MET A 11 -12.03 2.59 -5.63
C MET A 11 -10.95 1.67 -6.21
N SER A 12 -11.20 1.01 -7.34
CA SER A 12 -10.20 0.12 -7.97
C SER A 12 -8.97 0.90 -8.46
N LYS A 13 -9.18 2.12 -8.96
CA LYS A 13 -8.08 3.04 -9.32
C LYS A 13 -7.24 3.42 -8.11
N ALA A 14 -7.87 3.78 -6.98
CA ALA A 14 -7.15 4.08 -5.74
C ALA A 14 -6.35 2.88 -5.24
N SER A 15 -6.93 1.67 -5.25
CA SER A 15 -6.23 0.43 -4.90
C SER A 15 -4.99 0.21 -5.77
N THR A 16 -5.12 0.41 -7.08
CA THR A 16 -4.00 0.32 -8.03
C THR A 16 -2.92 1.35 -7.72
N GLN A 17 -3.28 2.61 -7.44
CA GLN A 17 -2.32 3.65 -7.07
C GLN A 17 -1.58 3.33 -5.76
N ILE A 18 -2.28 2.80 -4.76
CA ILE A 18 -1.67 2.37 -3.49
C ILE A 18 -0.65 1.26 -3.75
N ARG A 19 -1.06 0.20 -4.47
CA ARG A 19 -0.23 -0.97 -4.75
C ARG A 19 1.00 -0.65 -5.60
N ASP A 20 0.83 0.17 -6.64
CA ASP A 20 1.85 0.30 -7.69
C ASP A 20 2.69 1.58 -7.52
N THR A 21 2.06 2.68 -7.09
CA THR A 21 2.74 3.99 -6.99
C THR A 21 3.24 4.25 -5.57
N ILE A 22 2.36 4.18 -4.57
CA ILE A 22 2.70 4.55 -3.19
C ILE A 22 3.66 3.53 -2.58
N LYS A 23 3.41 2.22 -2.78
CA LYS A 23 4.33 1.15 -2.39
C LYS A 23 5.75 1.41 -2.89
N THR A 24 5.88 1.70 -4.19
CA THR A 24 7.17 1.94 -4.85
C THR A 24 7.86 3.18 -4.27
N ALA A 25 7.11 4.25 -3.98
CA ALA A 25 7.67 5.44 -3.33
C ALA A 25 8.23 5.13 -1.94
N TYR A 26 7.57 4.28 -1.15
CA TYR A 26 8.07 3.83 0.16
C TYR A 26 9.36 3.04 0.04
N VAL A 27 9.42 2.06 -0.88
CA VAL A 27 10.65 1.28 -1.11
C VAL A 27 11.80 2.21 -1.50
N ASN A 28 11.58 3.11 -2.45
CA ASN A 28 12.61 4.04 -2.90
C ASN A 28 13.10 4.97 -1.78
N ALA A 29 12.19 5.50 -0.96
CA ALA A 29 12.54 6.35 0.18
C ALA A 29 13.33 5.56 1.24
N GLY A 30 12.92 4.31 1.53
CA GLY A 30 13.62 3.42 2.44
C GLY A 30 15.04 3.10 1.97
N THR A 31 15.20 2.72 0.70
CA THR A 31 16.53 2.48 0.11
C THR A 31 17.39 3.73 0.14
N LYS A 32 16.82 4.91 -0.15
CA LYS A 32 17.56 6.17 -0.08
C LYS A 32 18.02 6.48 1.33
N LEU A 33 17.17 6.29 2.35
CA LEU A 33 17.53 6.51 3.75
C LEU A 33 18.75 5.67 4.14
N VAL A 34 18.74 4.37 3.81
CA VAL A 34 19.86 3.47 4.12
C VAL A 34 21.15 3.93 3.44
N SER A 35 21.06 4.29 2.16
CA SER A 35 22.22 4.77 1.40
C SER A 35 22.76 6.10 1.94
N ASP A 36 21.89 7.06 2.25
CA ASP A 36 22.27 8.36 2.82
C ASP A 36 22.91 8.17 4.21
N PHE A 37 22.36 7.26 5.01
CA PHE A 37 22.88 6.94 6.34
C PHE A 37 24.30 6.35 6.25
N GLN A 38 24.51 5.34 5.40
CA GLN A 38 25.82 4.72 5.18
C GLN A 38 26.86 5.76 4.72
N ALA A 39 26.47 6.68 3.84
CA ALA A 39 27.35 7.77 3.42
C ALA A 39 27.73 8.71 4.58
N ALA A 40 26.75 9.07 5.42
CA ALA A 40 26.97 9.97 6.56
C ALA A 40 27.89 9.38 7.64
N VAL A 41 27.85 8.06 7.84
CA VAL A 41 28.68 7.36 8.84
C VAL A 41 29.98 6.79 8.25
N SER A 42 30.29 7.08 6.99
CA SER A 42 31.46 6.51 6.30
C SER A 42 32.78 6.75 7.04
N ALA A 43 32.97 7.95 7.59
CA ALA A 43 34.16 8.33 8.36
C ALA A 43 34.07 8.02 9.86
N TRP A 44 32.95 7.48 10.34
CA TRP A 44 32.83 7.03 11.72
C TRP A 44 33.64 5.73 11.90
N GLU A 45 34.38 5.61 12.99
CA GLU A 45 35.13 4.41 13.36
C GLU A 45 34.64 3.84 14.71
N GLY A 46 34.80 2.52 14.87
CA GLY A 46 34.54 1.80 16.12
C GLY A 46 33.18 1.12 16.20
N GLU A 47 32.99 0.36 17.27
CA GLU A 47 31.86 -0.55 17.50
C GLU A 47 30.49 0.16 17.43
N SER A 48 30.42 1.42 17.84
CA SER A 48 29.19 2.22 17.76
C SER A 48 28.69 2.43 16.32
N LYS A 49 29.59 2.54 15.34
CA LYS A 49 29.21 2.57 13.92
C LYS A 49 28.62 1.24 13.50
N GLU A 50 29.30 0.13 13.80
CA GLU A 50 28.87 -1.22 13.40
C GLU A 50 27.47 -1.56 13.94
N GLN A 51 27.21 -1.21 15.20
CA GLN A 51 25.89 -1.37 15.82
C GLN A 51 24.81 -0.56 15.09
N MET A 52 25.12 0.68 14.74
CA MET A 52 24.16 1.56 14.06
C MET A 52 23.94 1.15 12.58
N GLU A 53 25.00 0.76 11.88
CA GLU A 53 24.91 0.21 10.52
C GLU A 53 24.10 -1.08 10.51
N THR A 54 24.29 -1.96 11.49
CA THR A 54 23.49 -3.19 11.64
C THR A 54 22.01 -2.88 11.86
N LEU A 55 21.70 -1.90 12.71
CA LEU A 55 20.31 -1.47 12.94
C LEU A 55 19.66 -0.94 11.64
N ILE A 56 20.37 -0.06 10.93
CA ILE A 56 19.85 0.61 9.74
C ILE A 56 19.70 -0.36 8.57
N THR A 57 20.71 -1.18 8.31
CA THR A 57 20.69 -2.16 7.20
C THR A 57 19.86 -3.41 7.50
N GLY A 58 19.59 -3.68 8.78
CA GLY A 58 18.71 -4.76 9.24
C GLY A 58 17.27 -4.29 9.40
N ALA A 59 16.86 -4.10 10.65
CA ALA A 59 15.46 -3.89 11.03
C ALA A 59 14.82 -2.67 10.33
N VAL A 60 15.56 -1.57 10.21
CA VAL A 60 15.01 -0.34 9.60
C VAL A 60 14.81 -0.51 8.10
N GLN A 61 15.81 -1.05 7.39
CA GLN A 61 15.69 -1.35 5.97
C GLN A 61 14.53 -2.31 5.71
N GLU A 62 14.46 -3.44 6.44
CA GLU A 62 13.38 -4.41 6.27
C GLU A 62 12.00 -3.77 6.50
N TYR A 63 11.85 -2.96 7.54
CA TYR A 63 10.58 -2.32 7.83
C TYR A 63 10.13 -1.37 6.72
N LEU A 64 11.06 -0.55 6.21
CA LEU A 64 10.77 0.47 5.21
C LEU A 64 10.60 -0.09 3.79
N THR A 65 11.40 -1.09 3.41
CA THR A 65 11.43 -1.61 2.04
C THR A 65 10.61 -2.88 1.87
N LYS A 66 10.11 -3.47 2.96
CA LYS A 66 9.30 -4.70 2.91
C LYS A 66 8.05 -4.62 3.77
N SER A 67 8.16 -4.46 5.09
CA SER A 67 6.98 -4.57 5.97
C SER A 67 5.87 -3.56 5.65
N ILE A 68 6.21 -2.27 5.48
CA ILE A 68 5.23 -1.25 5.07
C ILE A 68 4.73 -1.52 3.64
N PRO A 69 5.60 -1.71 2.63
CA PRO A 69 5.19 -2.07 1.27
C PRO A 69 4.23 -3.27 1.18
N ASP A 70 4.48 -4.34 1.94
CA ASP A 70 3.65 -5.53 1.97
C ASP A 70 2.28 -5.24 2.59
N ALA A 71 2.24 -4.44 3.66
CA ALA A 71 0.98 -3.99 4.26
C ALA A 71 0.15 -3.12 3.31
N LEU A 72 0.80 -2.24 2.54
CA LEU A 72 0.13 -1.43 1.51
C LEU A 72 -0.44 -2.30 0.38
N GLU A 73 0.29 -3.32 -0.05
CA GLU A 73 -0.19 -4.26 -1.05
C GLU A 73 -1.39 -5.07 -0.53
N ALA A 74 -1.32 -5.58 0.69
CA ALA A 74 -2.42 -6.29 1.32
C ALA A 74 -3.68 -5.41 1.45
N LEU A 75 -3.51 -4.16 1.88
CA LEU A 75 -4.60 -3.18 1.95
C LEU A 75 -5.22 -2.92 0.57
N ALA A 76 -4.40 -2.67 -0.45
CA ALA A 76 -4.87 -2.44 -1.80
C ALA A 76 -5.66 -3.63 -2.36
N LYS A 77 -5.19 -4.86 -2.09
CA LYS A 77 -5.89 -6.08 -2.48
C LYS A 77 -7.26 -6.18 -1.81
N LEU A 78 -7.34 -5.96 -0.49
CA LEU A 78 -8.61 -5.96 0.24
C LEU A 78 -9.60 -4.92 -0.31
N LEU A 79 -9.12 -3.71 -0.62
CA LEU A 79 -9.97 -2.66 -1.19
C LEU A 79 -10.51 -3.02 -2.58
N ASP A 80 -9.67 -3.61 -3.44
CA ASP A 80 -10.10 -4.05 -4.78
C ASP A 80 -11.08 -5.24 -4.71
N GLU A 81 -10.86 -6.20 -3.81
CA GLU A 81 -11.77 -7.31 -3.57
C GLU A 81 -13.12 -6.84 -3.03
N ASN A 82 -13.12 -5.90 -2.07
CA ASN A 82 -14.35 -5.31 -1.54
C ASN A 82 -15.12 -4.56 -2.62
N ALA A 83 -14.45 -3.77 -3.46
CA ALA A 83 -15.10 -3.06 -4.56
C ALA A 83 -15.77 -4.02 -5.55
N LYS A 84 -15.11 -5.15 -5.89
CA LYS A 84 -15.67 -6.19 -6.77
C LYS A 84 -16.89 -6.88 -6.14
N GLN A 85 -16.81 -7.25 -4.86
CA GLN A 85 -17.93 -7.89 -4.16
C GLN A 85 -19.15 -6.98 -4.11
N MET A 86 -18.95 -5.69 -3.80
CA MET A 86 -20.04 -4.72 -3.75
C MET A 86 -20.65 -4.47 -5.14
N HIS A 87 -19.82 -4.38 -6.20
CA HIS A 87 -20.34 -4.24 -7.56
C HIS A 87 -21.18 -5.45 -7.99
N ASN A 88 -20.74 -6.66 -7.66
CA ASN A 88 -21.48 -7.88 -7.96
C ASN A 88 -22.83 -7.92 -7.22
N ALA A 89 -22.83 -7.56 -5.93
CA ALA A 89 -24.06 -7.49 -5.13
C ALA A 89 -25.05 -6.46 -5.71
N ASP A 90 -24.58 -5.26 -6.07
CA ASP A 90 -25.43 -4.24 -6.72
C ASP A 90 -26.02 -4.75 -8.04
N THR A 91 -25.23 -5.48 -8.83
CA THR A 91 -25.68 -6.05 -10.10
C THR A 91 -26.73 -7.14 -9.88
N GLU A 92 -26.55 -7.98 -8.87
CA GLU A 92 -27.51 -9.04 -8.52
C GLU A 92 -28.84 -8.44 -8.04
N ILE A 93 -28.80 -7.45 -7.15
CA ILE A 93 -29.99 -6.73 -6.68
C ILE A 93 -30.72 -6.10 -7.87
N ALA A 94 -30.00 -5.41 -8.77
CA ALA A 94 -30.59 -4.81 -9.96
C ALA A 94 -31.27 -5.84 -10.88
N SER A 95 -30.70 -7.05 -10.98
CA SER A 95 -31.26 -8.13 -11.81
C SER A 95 -32.54 -8.75 -11.24
N GLN A 96 -32.74 -8.65 -9.91
CA GLN A 96 -33.89 -9.22 -9.20
C GLN A 96 -35.07 -8.24 -9.05
N ILE A 97 -34.89 -6.96 -9.37
CA ILE A 97 -35.97 -5.97 -9.34
C ILE A 97 -36.88 -6.17 -10.56
N PRO A 98 -38.19 -6.44 -10.38
CA PRO A 98 -39.13 -6.58 -11.49
C PRO A 98 -39.18 -5.28 -12.30
N THR A 99 -38.91 -5.37 -13.61
CA THR A 99 -38.98 -4.22 -14.54
C THR A 99 -40.41 -3.87 -14.94
N THR A 100 -41.38 -4.69 -14.56
CA THR A 100 -42.82 -4.46 -14.75
C THR A 100 -43.59 -4.93 -13.51
N LEU A 101 -44.48 -4.08 -13.00
CA LEU A 101 -45.49 -4.47 -12.02
C LEU A 101 -46.61 -5.22 -12.77
N SER A 102 -46.72 -6.52 -12.55
CA SER A 102 -47.86 -7.34 -12.97
C SER A 102 -48.95 -7.34 -11.90
#